data_AF-A0A1G6H9B8-F1
#
_entry.id   AF-A0A1G6H9B8-F1
#
_cell.length_a   1.000
_cell.length_b   1.000
_cell.length_c   1.000
_cell.angle_alpha   90.00
_cell.angle_beta   90.00
_cell.angle_gamma   90.00
#
_symmetry.space_group_name_H-M   'P 1'
#
loop_
_entity.id
_entity.type
_entity.pdbx_description
1 polymer ?
#
loop_
_entity_poly.entity_id
_entity_poly.type
_entity_poly.pdbx_seq_one_letter_code
_entity_poly.pdbx_strand_id
1 'polypeptide(L)'
;MQDDITGWSQWNQKFSEIAELSSPSELHGLLTGIVCVTEAPTQEQWSLILSTLNVPTLDHDALQLLTEEAEDTAHALSEDDLDYIPMLPDDKNTLQDRVFGLADWCAGVVLGFGLASGHIRADERELIGHLQDVAAVEFEDSDDDEDGEESYQELYEFVRLIPTSLAVGRKRQPVLDSSLLKNIHERITEVDSDTDANIVNVFSPNRPS
;
A
#
# COMPACT_ATOMS: atom_id res chain seq x y z
N MET A 1 -29.51 -5.02 -6.50
CA MET A 1 -28.63 -4.12 -7.27
C MET A 1 -27.80 -3.35 -6.27
N GLN A 2 -26.88 -4.06 -5.64
CA GLN A 2 -25.72 -3.52 -4.90
C GLN A 2 -24.57 -4.36 -5.47
N ASP A 3 -24.28 -4.09 -6.74
CA ASP A 3 -23.18 -4.73 -7.46
C ASP A 3 -22.06 -3.69 -7.44
N ASP A 4 -20.97 -4.02 -6.72
CA ASP A 4 -19.68 -3.35 -6.68
C ASP A 4 -19.67 -1.85 -6.31
N ILE A 5 -20.15 -1.45 -5.13
CA ILE A 5 -19.90 -0.08 -4.62
C ILE A 5 -18.41 0.12 -4.28
N THR A 6 -17.72 -0.93 -3.84
CA THR A 6 -16.33 -0.85 -3.35
C THR A 6 -15.28 -1.26 -4.37
N GLY A 7 -15.66 -1.86 -5.51
CA GLY A 7 -14.70 -2.47 -6.45
C GLY A 7 -14.06 -3.79 -5.98
N TRP A 8 -14.46 -4.31 -4.81
CA TRP A 8 -13.87 -5.51 -4.18
C TRP A 8 -13.80 -6.71 -5.12
N SER A 9 -14.88 -7.02 -5.84
CA SER A 9 -14.92 -8.20 -6.72
C SER A 9 -13.80 -8.17 -7.78
N GLN A 10 -13.58 -7.01 -8.40
CA GLN A 10 -12.54 -6.82 -9.41
C GLN A 10 -11.15 -6.88 -8.77
N TRP A 11 -10.96 -6.20 -7.64
CA TRP A 11 -9.71 -6.18 -6.90
C TRP A 11 -9.30 -7.59 -6.46
N ASN A 12 -10.21 -8.30 -5.79
CA ASN A 12 -10.00 -9.66 -5.33
C ASN A 12 -9.70 -10.61 -6.50
N GLN A 13 -10.43 -10.52 -7.61
CA GLN A 13 -10.15 -11.33 -8.79
C GLN A 13 -8.73 -11.11 -9.33
N LYS A 14 -8.22 -9.87 -9.28
CA LYS A 14 -6.92 -9.52 -9.87
C LYS A 14 -5.74 -9.90 -8.97
N PHE A 15 -5.91 -9.86 -7.64
CA PHE A 15 -4.79 -9.94 -6.69
C PHE A 15 -4.83 -11.14 -5.73
N SER A 16 -5.89 -11.96 -5.71
CA SER A 16 -6.04 -13.10 -4.77
C SER A 16 -5.01 -14.21 -4.93
N GLU A 17 -4.38 -14.34 -6.10
CA GLU A 17 -3.42 -15.41 -6.40
C GLU A 17 -1.95 -15.01 -6.13
N ILE A 18 -1.71 -13.86 -5.49
CA ILE A 18 -0.36 -13.42 -5.11
C ILE A 18 0.03 -14.12 -3.80
N ALA A 19 0.92 -15.10 -3.88
CA ALA A 19 1.28 -15.97 -2.75
C ALA A 19 2.07 -15.27 -1.62
N GLU A 20 2.73 -14.16 -1.93
CA GLU A 20 3.52 -13.37 -0.99
C GLU A 20 2.67 -12.40 -0.16
N LEU A 21 1.38 -12.30 -0.45
CA LEU A 21 0.40 -11.52 0.29
C LEU A 21 -0.60 -12.45 0.98
N SER A 22 -1.07 -12.04 2.14
CA SER A 22 -2.08 -12.74 2.94
C SER A 22 -3.46 -12.63 2.29
N SER A 23 -3.78 -11.45 1.75
CA SER A 23 -5.00 -11.20 0.98
C SER A 23 -4.89 -9.96 0.08
N PRO A 24 -5.84 -9.75 -0.85
CA PRO A 24 -5.96 -8.51 -1.61
C PRO A 24 -6.17 -7.26 -0.74
N SER A 25 -6.75 -7.42 0.45
CA SER A 25 -6.90 -6.33 1.43
C SER A 25 -5.55 -5.88 1.99
N GLU A 26 -4.59 -6.79 2.20
CA GLU A 26 -3.22 -6.43 2.58
C GLU A 26 -2.56 -5.52 1.52
N LEU A 27 -2.72 -5.84 0.23
CA LEU A 27 -2.17 -5.02 -0.86
C LEU A 27 -2.72 -3.60 -0.83
N HIS A 28 -4.02 -3.47 -0.63
CA HIS A 28 -4.66 -2.15 -0.54
C HIS A 28 -4.23 -1.40 0.72
N GLY A 29 -4.03 -2.10 1.84
CA GLY A 29 -3.45 -1.54 3.04
C GLY A 29 -2.04 -1.01 2.79
N LEU A 30 -1.17 -1.82 2.18
CA LEU A 30 0.20 -1.46 1.79
C LEU A 30 0.20 -0.18 0.96
N LEU A 31 -0.65 -0.14 -0.06
CA LEU A 31 -0.84 1.02 -0.92
C LEU A 31 -1.26 2.26 -0.12
N THR A 32 -2.26 2.11 0.75
CA THR A 32 -2.78 3.20 1.58
C THR A 32 -1.70 3.77 2.49
N GLY A 33 -0.93 2.90 3.15
CA GLY A 33 0.18 3.30 4.03
C GLY A 33 1.28 4.06 3.29
N ILE A 34 1.62 3.64 2.06
CA ILE A 34 2.60 4.31 1.21
C ILE A 34 2.12 5.73 0.85
N VAL A 35 0.90 5.88 0.35
CA VAL A 35 0.38 7.18 -0.12
C VAL A 35 -0.01 8.14 1.01
N CYS A 36 -0.07 7.67 2.26
CA CYS A 36 -0.07 8.58 3.43
C CYS A 36 1.21 9.42 3.52
N VAL A 37 2.30 8.97 2.89
CA VAL A 37 3.64 9.54 3.04
C VAL A 37 4.23 10.03 1.72
N THR A 38 3.96 9.32 0.62
CA THR A 38 4.53 9.63 -0.69
C THR A 38 3.48 10.13 -1.66
N GLU A 39 3.93 10.71 -2.78
CA GLU A 39 3.11 10.81 -3.98
C GLU A 39 2.68 9.40 -4.44
N ALA A 40 1.59 9.31 -5.21
CA ALA A 40 1.11 8.04 -5.74
C ALA A 40 2.19 7.38 -6.63
N PRO A 41 2.56 6.10 -6.41
CA PRO A 41 3.59 5.45 -7.20
C PRO A 41 3.17 5.18 -8.65
N THR A 42 4.10 5.34 -9.59
CA THR A 42 3.90 4.89 -10.99
C THR A 42 3.97 3.36 -11.10
N GLN A 43 3.59 2.81 -12.26
CA GLN A 43 3.69 1.36 -12.52
C GLN A 43 5.12 0.82 -12.35
N GLU A 44 6.13 1.57 -12.81
CA GLU A 44 7.54 1.20 -12.63
C GLU A 44 7.95 1.22 -11.17
N GLN A 45 7.47 2.21 -10.41
CA GLN A 45 7.73 2.30 -8.97
C GLN A 45 7.03 1.16 -8.23
N TRP A 46 5.79 0.82 -8.57
CA TRP A 46 5.11 -0.37 -8.03
C TRP A 46 5.88 -1.65 -8.29
N SER A 47 6.42 -1.82 -9.50
CA SER A 47 7.26 -2.99 -9.82
C SER A 47 8.50 -3.07 -8.92
N LEU A 48 9.15 -1.94 -8.63
CA LEU A 48 10.28 -1.89 -7.71
C LEU A 48 9.86 -2.17 -6.26
N ILE A 49 8.78 -1.54 -5.79
CA ILE A 49 8.24 -1.69 -4.43
C ILE A 49 7.90 -3.15 -4.17
N LEU A 50 7.09 -3.75 -5.03
CA LEU A 50 6.66 -5.14 -4.92
C LEU A 50 7.85 -6.12 -4.97
N SER A 51 8.85 -5.82 -5.80
CA SER A 51 10.10 -6.58 -5.82
C SER A 51 10.83 -6.58 -4.48
N THR A 52 10.78 -5.47 -3.71
CA THR A 52 11.38 -5.43 -2.36
C THR A 52 10.67 -6.34 -1.36
N LEU A 53 9.39 -6.63 -1.61
CA LEU A 53 8.56 -7.54 -0.82
C LEU A 53 8.53 -8.97 -1.38
N ASN A 54 9.41 -9.26 -2.35
CA ASN A 54 9.47 -10.54 -3.06
C ASN A 54 8.21 -10.91 -3.85
N VAL A 55 7.26 -9.98 -4.02
CA VAL A 55 6.09 -10.17 -4.87
C VAL A 55 6.54 -10.24 -6.34
N PRO A 56 6.11 -11.25 -7.11
CA PRO A 56 6.41 -11.38 -8.52
C PRO A 56 5.97 -10.17 -9.34
N THR A 57 6.61 -9.97 -10.49
CA THR A 57 6.18 -8.93 -11.43
C THR A 57 4.73 -9.19 -11.85
N LEU A 58 3.88 -8.21 -11.56
CA LEU A 58 2.49 -8.23 -11.95
C LEU A 58 2.34 -7.97 -13.46
N ASP A 59 1.23 -8.44 -14.03
CA ASP A 59 0.90 -8.10 -15.42
C ASP A 59 0.56 -6.61 -15.58
N HIS A 60 0.59 -6.11 -16.82
CA HIS A 60 0.35 -4.69 -17.10
C HIS A 60 -1.00 -4.20 -16.55
N ASP A 61 -2.06 -5.01 -16.69
CA ASP A 61 -3.40 -4.61 -16.28
C ASP A 61 -3.51 -4.59 -14.73
N ALA A 62 -2.80 -5.47 -14.03
CA ALA A 62 -2.69 -5.46 -12.56
C ALA A 62 -1.94 -4.22 -12.07
N LEU A 63 -0.80 -3.89 -12.69
CA LEU A 63 -0.04 -2.68 -12.35
C LEU A 63 -0.84 -1.41 -12.63
N GLN A 64 -1.57 -1.38 -13.74
CA GLN A 64 -2.44 -0.26 -14.07
C GLN A 64 -3.53 -0.09 -13.00
N LEU A 65 -4.26 -1.16 -12.65
CA LEU A 65 -5.30 -1.10 -11.61
C LEU A 65 -4.74 -0.65 -10.26
N LEU A 66 -3.59 -1.18 -9.86
CA LEU A 66 -2.90 -0.78 -8.62
C LEU A 66 -2.47 0.69 -8.63
N THR A 67 -2.06 1.20 -9.79
CA THR A 67 -1.65 2.60 -9.96
C THR A 67 -2.85 3.54 -9.88
N GLU A 68 -3.93 3.23 -10.59
CA GLU A 68 -5.17 4.01 -10.57
C GLU A 68 -5.75 4.06 -9.15
N GLU A 69 -5.80 2.93 -8.44
CA GLU A 69 -6.25 2.88 -7.04
C GLU A 69 -5.36 3.71 -6.10
N ALA A 70 -4.05 3.77 -6.36
CA ALA A 70 -3.13 4.58 -5.56
C ALA A 70 -3.36 6.08 -5.75
N GLU A 71 -3.69 6.49 -6.98
CA GLU A 71 -4.04 7.87 -7.31
C GLU A 71 -5.38 8.26 -6.66
N ASP A 72 -6.39 7.40 -6.77
CA ASP A 72 -7.72 7.60 -6.17
C ASP A 72 -7.65 7.65 -4.64
N THR A 73 -6.93 6.71 -4.02
CA THR A 73 -6.69 6.72 -2.57
C THR A 73 -5.93 7.97 -2.14
N ALA A 74 -4.88 8.36 -2.87
CA ALA A 74 -4.14 9.58 -2.57
C ALA A 74 -5.05 10.82 -2.63
N HIS A 75 -5.96 10.88 -3.62
CA HIS A 75 -6.94 11.95 -3.74
C HIS A 75 -7.92 11.94 -2.56
N ALA A 76 -8.57 10.81 -2.26
CA ALA A 76 -9.54 10.67 -1.19
C ALA A 76 -8.97 11.05 0.19
N LEU A 77 -7.71 10.70 0.47
CA LEU A 77 -7.04 11.06 1.72
C LEU A 77 -6.66 12.55 1.83
N SER A 78 -6.76 13.32 0.74
CA SER A 78 -6.47 14.76 0.72
C SER A 78 -7.72 15.63 0.82
N GLU A 79 -8.90 15.06 0.62
CA GLU A 79 -10.18 15.75 0.68
C GLU A 79 -10.68 15.86 2.13
N ASP A 80 -11.41 16.93 2.44
CA ASP A 80 -11.96 17.18 3.78
C ASP A 80 -13.25 16.37 4.05
N ASP A 81 -13.78 15.67 3.04
CA ASP A 81 -15.08 14.99 3.10
C ASP A 81 -15.06 13.64 3.84
N LEU A 82 -13.88 13.11 4.20
CA LEU A 82 -13.69 11.83 4.91
C LEU A 82 -14.33 10.61 4.19
N ASP A 83 -14.34 10.66 2.86
CA ASP A 83 -14.96 9.66 1.98
C ASP A 83 -14.03 8.48 1.63
N TYR A 84 -12.86 8.38 2.28
CA TYR A 84 -11.96 7.23 2.09
C TYR A 84 -12.63 5.92 2.55
N ILE A 85 -12.53 4.89 1.71
CA ILE A 85 -13.07 3.55 1.94
C ILE A 85 -11.94 2.53 1.69
N PRO A 86 -11.65 1.64 2.65
CA PRO A 86 -10.69 0.56 2.43
C PRO A 86 -11.28 -0.56 1.55
N MET A 87 -10.44 -1.13 0.68
CA MET A 87 -10.77 -2.28 -0.17
C MET A 87 -10.82 -3.58 0.64
N LEU A 88 -12.02 -3.95 1.07
CA LEU A 88 -12.30 -5.09 1.96
C LEU A 88 -13.36 -6.03 1.35
N PRO A 89 -13.45 -7.30 1.84
CA PRO A 89 -14.55 -8.19 1.50
C PRO A 89 -15.92 -7.55 1.75
N ASP A 90 -16.85 -7.74 0.81
CA ASP A 90 -18.16 -7.11 0.85
C ASP A 90 -19.14 -7.86 1.77
N ASP A 91 -20.37 -7.35 1.88
CA ASP A 91 -21.42 -7.94 2.72
C ASP A 91 -21.90 -9.33 2.27
N LYS A 92 -21.44 -9.81 1.10
CA LYS A 92 -21.70 -11.17 0.60
C LYS A 92 -20.70 -12.18 1.17
N ASN A 93 -19.57 -11.72 1.70
CA ASN A 93 -18.60 -12.54 2.42
C ASN A 93 -19.06 -12.80 3.87
N THR A 94 -18.46 -13.80 4.52
CA THR A 94 -18.75 -14.09 5.93
C THR A 94 -18.20 -12.99 6.85
N LEU A 95 -18.74 -12.84 8.06
CA LEU A 95 -18.17 -11.91 9.05
C LEU A 95 -16.69 -12.23 9.31
N GLN A 96 -16.35 -13.51 9.44
CA GLN A 96 -14.97 -13.98 9.59
C GLN A 96 -14.05 -13.48 8.46
N ASP A 97 -14.46 -13.66 7.20
CA ASP A 97 -13.69 -13.18 6.04
C ASP A 97 -13.49 -11.66 6.09
N ARG A 98 -14.52 -10.90 6.47
CA ARG A 98 -14.46 -9.45 6.59
C ARG A 98 -13.54 -8.99 7.73
N VAL A 99 -13.56 -9.67 8.88
CA VAL A 99 -12.66 -9.42 10.01
C VAL A 99 -11.21 -9.67 9.62
N PHE A 100 -10.91 -10.81 8.98
CA PHE A 100 -9.56 -11.11 8.51
C PHE A 100 -9.10 -10.17 7.39
N GLY A 101 -9.99 -9.80 6.47
CA GLY A 101 -9.68 -8.77 5.47
C GLY A 101 -9.31 -7.42 6.11
N LEU A 102 -10.01 -7.01 7.17
CA LEU A 102 -9.69 -5.79 7.91
C LEU A 102 -8.36 -5.89 8.66
N ALA A 103 -8.07 -7.03 9.28
CA ALA A 103 -6.81 -7.29 9.96
C ALA A 103 -5.62 -7.25 8.98
N ASP A 104 -5.74 -7.92 7.85
CA ASP A 104 -4.74 -7.92 6.78
C ASP A 104 -4.54 -6.52 6.19
N TRP A 105 -5.61 -5.77 5.97
CA TRP A 105 -5.52 -4.39 5.54
C TRP A 105 -4.76 -3.53 6.55
N CYS A 106 -5.02 -3.68 7.86
CA CYS A 106 -4.29 -2.96 8.90
C CYS A 106 -2.79 -3.31 8.89
N ALA A 107 -2.45 -4.60 8.75
CA ALA A 107 -1.07 -5.05 8.61
C ALA A 107 -0.39 -4.41 7.40
N GLY A 108 -1.08 -4.37 6.26
CA GLY A 108 -0.66 -3.69 5.05
C GLY A 108 -0.38 -2.20 5.28
N VAL A 109 -1.29 -1.46 5.92
CA VAL A 109 -1.11 -0.03 6.20
C VAL A 109 0.14 0.22 7.03
N VAL A 110 0.34 -0.57 8.09
CA VAL A 110 1.52 -0.46 8.96
C VAL A 110 2.80 -0.73 8.18
N LEU A 111 2.81 -1.78 7.35
CA LEU A 111 3.94 -2.12 6.49
C LEU A 111 4.26 -0.98 5.51
N GLY A 112 3.27 -0.53 4.74
CA GLY A 112 3.43 0.50 3.72
C GLY A 112 3.89 1.82 4.30
N PHE A 113 3.28 2.26 5.40
CA PHE A 113 3.66 3.46 6.11
C PHE A 113 5.09 3.36 6.66
N GLY A 114 5.44 2.22 7.27
CA GLY A 114 6.77 1.97 7.81
C GLY A 114 7.86 2.01 6.75
N LEU A 115 7.61 1.41 5.58
CA LEU A 115 8.54 1.43 4.46
C LEU A 115 8.72 2.84 3.88
N ALA A 116 7.65 3.64 3.81
CA ALA A 116 7.67 4.96 3.19
C ALA A 116 8.19 6.09 4.10
N SER A 117 7.83 6.09 5.39
CA SER A 117 7.99 7.27 6.26
C SER A 117 9.41 7.46 6.80
N GLY A 118 10.12 6.38 7.13
CA GLY A 118 11.41 6.44 7.81
C GLY A 118 11.39 7.09 9.21
N HIS A 119 10.29 7.75 9.61
CA HIS A 119 10.06 8.42 10.88
C HIS A 119 8.55 8.44 11.23
N ILE A 120 8.22 8.21 12.50
CA ILE A 120 6.85 8.31 13.05
C ILE A 120 6.76 9.56 13.92
N ARG A 121 5.70 10.38 13.78
CA ARG A 121 5.40 11.54 14.64
C ARG A 121 4.82 11.07 15.98
N ALA A 122 4.77 11.96 16.96
CA ALA A 122 4.38 11.56 18.33
C ALA A 122 2.91 11.08 18.42
N ASP A 123 2.01 11.79 17.72
CA ASP A 123 0.58 11.52 17.58
C ASP A 123 0.28 10.27 16.76
N GLU A 124 1.11 9.95 15.77
CA GLU A 124 0.90 8.79 14.89
C GLU A 124 1.27 7.46 15.54
N ARG A 125 2.08 7.49 16.61
CA ARG A 125 2.49 6.27 17.29
C ARG A 125 1.30 5.52 17.90
N GLU A 126 0.34 6.27 18.44
CA GLU A 126 -0.90 5.70 18.99
C GLU A 126 -1.77 5.13 17.87
N LEU A 127 -1.95 5.88 16.78
CA LEU A 127 -2.69 5.43 15.59
C LEU A 127 -2.12 4.14 14.98
N ILE A 128 -0.80 4.06 14.83
CA ILE A 128 -0.12 2.86 14.34
C ILE A 128 -0.29 1.71 15.35
N GLY A 129 -0.23 1.98 16.65
CA GLY A 129 -0.49 0.98 17.68
C GLY A 129 -1.89 0.38 17.55
N HIS A 130 -2.91 1.22 17.33
CA HIS A 130 -4.27 0.74 17.09
C HIS A 130 -4.39 -0.14 15.84
N LEU A 131 -3.76 0.23 14.73
CA LEU A 131 -3.73 -0.64 13.54
C LEU A 131 -3.03 -1.98 13.82
N GLN A 132 -1.96 -1.98 14.63
CA GLN A 132 -1.26 -3.21 15.02
C GLN A 132 -2.14 -4.10 15.91
N ASP A 133 -2.92 -3.51 16.82
CA ASP A 133 -3.86 -4.26 17.66
C ASP A 133 -4.95 -4.92 16.79
N VAL A 134 -5.49 -4.20 15.79
CA VAL A 134 -6.48 -4.75 14.84
C VAL A 134 -5.89 -5.81 13.93
N ALA A 135 -4.65 -5.62 13.46
CA ALA A 135 -3.94 -6.62 12.66
C ALA A 135 -3.68 -7.94 13.41
N ALA A 136 -3.81 -7.95 14.74
CA ALA A 136 -3.64 -9.12 15.59
C ALA A 136 -4.98 -9.71 16.09
N VAL A 137 -6.12 -9.26 15.55
CA VAL A 137 -7.45 -9.77 15.93
C VAL A 137 -7.57 -11.25 15.57
N GLU A 138 -8.12 -12.02 16.50
CA GLU A 138 -8.55 -13.39 16.32
C GLU A 138 -10.09 -13.42 16.20
N PHE A 139 -10.62 -14.43 15.53
CA PHE A 139 -12.06 -14.62 15.35
C PHE A 139 -12.47 -16.01 15.84
N GLU A 140 -13.46 -16.07 16.72
CA GLU A 140 -14.04 -17.30 17.25
C GLU A 140 -15.46 -17.54 16.68
N ASP A 141 -15.91 -18.79 16.60
CA ASP A 141 -17.26 -19.12 16.12
C ASP A 141 -18.38 -18.45 16.95
N SER A 142 -18.09 -18.06 18.21
CA SER A 142 -19.03 -17.33 19.05
C SER A 142 -19.21 -15.86 18.65
N ASP A 143 -18.30 -15.32 17.83
CA ASP A 143 -18.36 -13.95 17.35
C ASP A 143 -19.27 -13.80 16.11
N ASP A 144 -19.70 -14.91 15.50
CA ASP A 144 -20.61 -14.93 14.35
C ASP A 144 -22.08 -14.74 14.77
N ASP A 145 -22.36 -13.58 15.37
CA ASP A 145 -23.69 -13.15 15.79
C ASP A 145 -23.95 -11.64 15.51
N GLU A 146 -25.11 -11.13 15.95
CA GLU A 146 -25.51 -9.73 15.72
C GLU A 146 -24.60 -8.73 16.47
N ASP A 147 -24.11 -9.09 17.65
CA ASP A 147 -23.20 -8.26 18.45
C ASP A 147 -21.81 -8.20 17.78
N GLY A 148 -21.36 -9.30 17.17
CA GLY A 148 -20.14 -9.36 16.36
C GLY A 148 -20.21 -8.51 15.09
N GLU A 149 -21.34 -8.51 14.40
CA GLU A 149 -21.57 -7.62 13.24
C GLU A 149 -21.52 -6.15 13.64
N GLU A 150 -22.17 -5.76 14.75
CA GLU A 150 -22.10 -4.39 15.28
C GLU A 150 -20.65 -4.01 15.66
N SER A 151 -19.94 -4.90 16.36
CA SER A 151 -18.55 -4.70 16.76
C SER A 151 -17.62 -4.53 15.55
N TYR A 152 -17.82 -5.32 14.49
CA TYR A 152 -17.07 -5.17 13.26
C TYR A 152 -17.31 -3.82 12.59
N GLN A 153 -18.56 -3.35 12.52
CA GLN A 153 -18.87 -2.04 11.93
C GLN A 153 -18.23 -0.89 12.72
N GLU A 154 -18.27 -0.93 14.05
CA GLU A 154 -17.59 0.06 14.89
C GLU A 154 -16.07 0.06 14.66
N LEU A 155 -15.48 -1.14 14.59
CA LEU A 155 -14.05 -1.29 14.36
C LEU A 155 -13.64 -0.79 12.97
N TYR A 156 -14.39 -1.17 11.94
CA TYR A 156 -14.21 -0.71 10.57
C TYR A 156 -14.26 0.82 10.46
N GLU A 157 -15.28 1.45 11.06
CA GLU A 157 -15.46 2.91 11.04
C GLU A 157 -14.33 3.63 11.77
N PHE A 158 -13.85 3.10 12.90
CA PHE A 158 -12.71 3.65 13.60
C PHE A 158 -11.43 3.55 12.76
N VAL A 159 -11.16 2.36 12.20
CA VAL A 159 -9.93 2.06 11.47
C VAL A 159 -9.84 2.84 10.17
N ARG A 160 -10.94 3.00 9.41
CA ARG A 160 -10.91 3.69 8.12
C ARG A 160 -10.53 5.18 8.23
N LEU A 161 -10.68 5.79 9.41
CA LEU A 161 -10.30 7.19 9.66
C LEU A 161 -8.82 7.37 9.99
N ILE A 162 -8.10 6.29 10.29
CA ILE A 162 -6.69 6.35 10.66
C ILE A 162 -5.81 6.83 9.50
N PRO A 163 -5.92 6.31 8.26
CA PRO A 163 -5.14 6.80 7.12
C PRO A 163 -5.30 8.29 6.87
N THR A 164 -6.53 8.82 6.97
CA THR A 164 -6.77 10.27 6.82
C THR A 164 -6.00 11.04 7.89
N SER A 165 -6.08 10.58 9.14
CA SER A 165 -5.35 11.18 10.26
C SER A 165 -3.83 11.13 10.08
N LEU A 166 -3.29 10.02 9.56
CA LEU A 166 -1.88 9.87 9.24
C LEU A 166 -1.45 10.83 8.12
N ALA A 167 -2.29 11.04 7.11
CA ALA A 167 -1.99 11.93 5.98
C ALA A 167 -2.06 13.42 6.35
N VAL A 168 -2.86 13.80 7.35
CA VAL A 168 -3.04 15.21 7.74
C VAL A 168 -1.70 15.88 8.08
N GLY A 169 -1.47 17.04 7.46
CA GLY A 169 -0.28 17.86 7.70
C GLY A 169 1.04 17.21 7.24
N ARG A 170 0.99 16.11 6.47
CA ARG A 170 2.16 15.57 5.78
C ARG A 170 2.30 16.22 4.42
N LYS A 171 3.53 16.63 4.09
CA LYS A 171 3.89 16.88 2.70
C LYS A 171 4.31 15.55 2.10
N ARG A 172 3.50 15.04 1.17
CA ARG A 172 3.86 13.85 0.39
C ARG A 172 5.16 14.11 -0.37
N GLN A 173 6.11 13.19 -0.24
CA GLN A 173 7.40 13.25 -0.94
C GLN A 173 7.42 12.35 -2.17
N PRO A 174 8.27 12.60 -3.16
CA PRO A 174 8.47 11.67 -4.27
C PRO A 174 8.85 10.28 -3.76
N VAL A 175 8.32 9.23 -4.39
CA VAL A 175 8.55 7.83 -3.97
C VAL A 175 10.04 7.48 -3.93
N LEU A 176 10.82 7.97 -4.90
CA LEU A 176 12.28 7.74 -4.98
C LEU A 176 13.07 8.37 -3.84
N ASP A 177 12.54 9.44 -3.22
CA ASP A 177 13.19 10.13 -2.10
C ASP A 177 12.84 9.49 -0.75
N SER A 178 11.82 8.64 -0.72
CA SER A 178 11.34 7.97 0.50
C SER A 178 12.28 6.83 0.94
N SER A 179 12.16 6.40 2.20
CA SER A 179 12.94 5.27 2.73
C SER A 179 12.69 3.95 2.00
N LEU A 180 11.61 3.87 1.22
CA LEU A 180 11.19 2.69 0.47
C LEU A 180 12.16 2.37 -0.67
N LEU A 181 12.48 3.37 -1.50
CA LEU A 181 13.28 3.18 -2.72
C LEU A 181 14.62 3.92 -2.73
N LYS A 182 14.92 4.80 -1.77
CA LYS A 182 16.15 5.61 -1.78
C LYS A 182 17.42 4.79 -1.99
N ASN A 183 17.57 3.69 -1.25
CA ASN A 183 18.77 2.82 -1.35
C ASN A 183 18.84 2.08 -2.71
N ILE A 184 17.70 1.77 -3.32
CA ILE A 184 17.64 1.11 -4.64
C ILE A 184 17.97 2.12 -5.72
N HIS A 185 17.41 3.33 -5.62
CA HIS A 185 17.68 4.42 -6.55
C HIS A 185 19.16 4.82 -6.54
N GLU A 186 19.76 5.03 -5.37
CA GLU A 186 21.20 5.34 -5.22
C GLU A 186 22.06 4.28 -5.93
N ARG A 187 21.78 2.99 -5.70
CA ARG A 187 22.51 1.90 -6.37
C ARG A 187 22.34 1.88 -7.89
N ILE A 188 21.15 2.14 -8.42
CA ILE A 188 20.91 2.21 -9.87
C ILE A 188 21.70 3.37 -10.48
N THR A 189 21.66 4.54 -9.84
CA THR A 189 22.39 5.73 -10.32
C THR A 189 23.91 5.55 -10.28
N GLU A 190 24.45 4.86 -9.28
CA GLU A 190 25.87 4.52 -9.23
C GLU A 190 26.28 3.60 -10.39
N VAL A 191 25.48 2.56 -10.68
CA VAL A 191 25.76 1.62 -11.77
C VAL A 191 25.71 2.29 -13.15
N ASP A 192 24.74 3.17 -13.40
CA ASP A 192 24.66 3.92 -14.67
C ASP A 192 25.86 4.87 -14.82
N SER A 193 26.28 5.53 -13.74
CA SER A 193 27.43 6.43 -13.77
C SER A 193 28.77 5.71 -14.06
N ASP A 194 28.95 4.50 -13.52
CA ASP A 194 30.11 3.65 -13.81
C ASP A 194 30.08 3.10 -15.24
N THR A 195 28.90 2.84 -15.79
CA THR A 195 28.74 2.36 -17.16
C THR A 195 29.06 3.46 -18.18
N ASP A 196 28.57 4.69 -17.96
CA ASP A 196 28.89 5.85 -18.79
C ASP A 196 30.37 6.24 -18.69
N ALA A 197 30.97 6.21 -17.49
CA ALA A 197 32.41 6.47 -17.31
C ALA A 197 33.29 5.44 -18.03
N ASN A 198 32.85 4.18 -18.12
CA ASN A 198 33.56 3.14 -18.85
C ASN A 198 33.44 3.28 -20.38
N ILE A 199 32.31 3.74 -20.91
CA ILE A 199 32.13 3.95 -22.36
C ILE A 199 32.99 5.10 -22.88
N VAL A 200 33.12 6.20 -22.11
CA VAL A 200 33.93 7.37 -22.50
C VAL A 200 35.43 7.05 -22.57
N ASN A 201 35.91 6.03 -21.87
CA ASN A 201 37.33 5.63 -21.89
C ASN A 201 37.73 4.69 -23.05
N VAL A 202 36.78 4.17 -23.85
CA VAL A 202 37.09 3.23 -24.96
C VAL A 202 37.25 3.95 -26.32
N PHE A 203 36.81 5.22 -26.44
CA PHE A 203 36.94 6.00 -27.67
C PHE A 203 37.99 7.12 -27.55
N SER A 204 39.26 6.76 -27.36
CA SER A 204 40.38 7.64 -27.72
C SER A 204 40.98 7.17 -29.05
N PRO A 205 40.65 7.78 -30.20
CA PRO A 205 41.24 7.39 -31.47
C PRO A 205 42.68 7.91 -31.52
N ASN A 206 43.64 7.02 -31.28
CA ASN A 206 45.02 7.24 -31.69
C ASN A 206 45.04 7.42 -33.22
N ARG A 207 45.11 8.66 -33.68
CA ARG A 207 45.41 9.02 -35.07
C ARG A 207 46.88 9.40 -35.16
N PRO A 208 47.77 8.56 -35.72
CA PRO A 208 49.08 9.01 -36.15
C PRO A 208 48.96 9.78 -37.46
N SER A 209 49.79 10.82 -37.57
CA SER A 209 50.01 11.71 -38.72
C SER A 209 50.57 11.01 -39.94
#